data_AF-C1LGY8-F1
#
_entry.id   AF-C1LGY8-F1
#
_cell.length_a   1.000
_cell.length_b   1.000
_cell.length_c   1.000
_cell.angle_alpha   90.00
_cell.angle_beta   90.00
_cell.angle_gamma   90.00
#
_symmetry.space_group_name_H-M   'P 1'
#
loop_
_entity.id
_entity.type
_entity.pdbx_description
1 polymer ?
#
loop_
_entity_poly.entity_id
_entity_poly.type
_entity_poly.pdbx_seq_one_letter_code
_entity_poly.pdbx_strand_id
1 'polypeptide(L)'
;MSLSCLDDSRWLSAVLPDVDKAQSDEHALILDPLANEHYQLLLGQLSEIKLVGSHGPFRFGPRWILFIDVVGAVRSIYEREKFFIVELDDGTGCITCTIWRPDYSNNICALTTKTNSSDFEQNYLCDQLLKLSYKSQPISPSAKQSSNLHIGQILHLRGRLNCFRGKLKLNAYFCRPVRDESELLHHIIHRYHLHEEIYSHPYDPAAVAENIKKSRVINLANSLVADCCRVLVQDNIQLLTKLDLCLHPKIIESIKTNWTSVNVAFDETETNYLRQSFTEFDKEGENKPTVANEILSPKKLQLVITNLIERLLIDGWIFPATQSIGGMKTYCVVKENRNLLNAVYELVSSQGVDKELSLHNILYSIRRQSFPDNSQFTHITLNALKHLLNHLESESRIFQSNSGCYKAA
;
A
#
# COMPACT_ATOMS: atom_id res chain seq x y z
N MET A 1 8.04 -10.19 -25.69
CA MET A 1 7.76 -9.94 -24.27
C MET A 1 6.25 -10.04 -24.09
N SER A 2 5.75 -11.22 -23.74
CA SER A 2 4.32 -11.45 -23.53
C SER A 2 3.92 -10.94 -22.16
N LEU A 3 2.80 -10.22 -22.08
CA LEU A 3 2.14 -9.71 -20.86
C LEU A 3 1.59 -10.83 -19.94
N SER A 4 2.17 -12.04 -20.01
CA SER A 4 1.74 -13.24 -19.29
C SER A 4 2.51 -13.46 -17.97
N CYS A 5 3.35 -12.51 -17.54
CA CYS A 5 4.13 -12.61 -16.30
C CYS A 5 3.54 -11.83 -15.11
N LEU A 6 2.40 -11.16 -15.29
CA LEU A 6 1.64 -10.45 -14.24
C LEU A 6 0.29 -11.13 -13.97
N ASP A 7 0.19 -12.43 -14.27
CA ASP A 7 -1.00 -13.20 -13.96
C ASP A 7 -0.98 -13.64 -12.49
N ASP A 8 -1.37 -12.72 -11.62
CA ASP A 8 -1.56 -12.98 -10.18
C ASP A 8 -2.75 -13.91 -9.89
N SER A 9 -3.48 -14.39 -10.91
CA SER A 9 -4.60 -15.31 -10.75
C SER A 9 -4.18 -16.70 -10.23
N ARG A 10 -2.87 -17.02 -10.21
CA ARG A 10 -2.35 -18.23 -9.54
C ARG A 10 -2.28 -18.12 -8.02
N TRP A 11 -2.36 -16.92 -7.44
CA TRP A 11 -2.42 -16.73 -5.98
C TRP A 11 -3.80 -17.04 -5.39
N LEU A 12 -4.85 -17.06 -6.23
CA LEU A 12 -6.19 -17.49 -5.84
C LEU A 12 -6.37 -19.01 -5.88
N SER A 13 -5.34 -19.78 -6.24
CA SER A 13 -5.29 -21.22 -5.94
C SER A 13 -4.92 -21.44 -4.46
N ALA A 14 -5.59 -20.74 -3.55
CA ALA A 14 -5.85 -21.30 -2.24
C ALA A 14 -6.59 -22.60 -2.50
N VAL A 15 -6.09 -23.71 -1.98
CA VAL A 15 -6.83 -24.97 -1.97
C VAL A 15 -8.13 -24.68 -1.24
N LEU A 16 -9.21 -24.50 -2.00
CA LEU A 16 -10.57 -24.34 -1.51
C LEU A 16 -10.86 -25.53 -0.59
N PRO A 17 -11.07 -25.31 0.72
CA PRO A 17 -11.66 -26.34 1.56
C PRO A 17 -13.09 -26.62 1.07
N ASP A 18 -13.53 -27.87 1.21
CA ASP A 18 -14.87 -28.30 0.78
C ASP A 18 -15.98 -27.35 1.27
N VAL A 19 -16.85 -26.97 0.33
CA VAL A 19 -17.74 -25.80 0.35
C VAL A 19 -18.87 -25.87 1.39
N ASP A 20 -19.10 -27.01 2.04
CA ASP A 20 -20.35 -27.23 2.76
C ASP A 20 -20.37 -26.73 4.22
N LYS A 21 -19.22 -26.30 4.77
CA LYS A 21 -19.12 -25.68 6.13
C LYS A 21 -18.09 -24.54 6.26
N ALA A 22 -17.38 -24.19 5.20
CA ALA A 22 -16.14 -23.39 5.28
C ALA A 22 -16.32 -21.87 5.18
N GLN A 23 -17.49 -21.36 4.76
CA GLN A 23 -17.65 -19.92 4.46
C GLN A 23 -17.35 -19.00 5.66
N SER A 24 -17.73 -19.36 6.89
CA SER A 24 -17.45 -18.52 8.06
C SER A 24 -15.96 -18.48 8.44
N ASP A 25 -15.25 -19.58 8.24
CA ASP A 25 -13.82 -19.70 8.59
C ASP A 25 -12.91 -19.15 7.49
N GLU A 26 -13.33 -19.21 6.23
CA GLU A 26 -12.60 -18.65 5.08
C GLU A 26 -12.54 -17.12 5.12
N HIS A 27 -13.68 -16.46 5.40
CA HIS A 27 -13.70 -15.01 5.58
C HIS A 27 -12.83 -14.59 6.78
N ALA A 28 -12.81 -15.38 7.85
CA ALA A 28 -11.93 -15.12 8.98
C ALA A 28 -10.46 -15.17 8.58
N LEU A 29 -10.03 -16.18 7.79
CA LEU A 29 -8.65 -16.30 7.33
C LEU A 29 -8.19 -15.10 6.49
N ILE A 30 -8.99 -14.68 5.50
CA ILE A 30 -8.67 -13.55 4.61
C ILE A 30 -8.58 -12.24 5.38
N LEU A 31 -9.38 -12.10 6.45
CA LEU A 31 -9.45 -10.90 7.28
C LEU A 31 -8.46 -10.93 8.46
N ASP A 32 -7.67 -11.99 8.64
CA ASP A 32 -6.58 -11.96 9.62
C ASP A 32 -5.41 -11.15 9.04
N PRO A 33 -5.07 -9.99 9.63
CA PRO A 33 -3.98 -9.15 9.13
C PRO A 33 -2.62 -9.86 9.12
N LEU A 34 -2.47 -10.96 9.86
CA LEU A 34 -1.22 -11.70 9.96
C LEU A 34 -1.21 -13.00 9.13
N ALA A 35 -2.31 -13.40 8.48
CA ALA A 35 -2.39 -14.69 7.79
C ALA A 35 -1.29 -14.90 6.72
N ASN A 36 -0.87 -13.82 6.05
CA ASN A 36 0.16 -13.85 5.02
C ASN A 36 1.56 -13.48 5.54
N GLU A 37 1.69 -13.19 6.83
CA GLU A 37 2.96 -12.80 7.45
C GLU A 37 3.75 -14.03 7.91
N HIS A 38 5.07 -13.82 8.08
CA HIS A 38 5.97 -14.85 8.60
C HIS A 38 5.95 -14.85 10.12
N TYR A 39 5.21 -15.78 10.71
CA TYR A 39 5.16 -15.94 12.15
C TYR A 39 6.53 -16.38 12.67
N GLN A 40 7.12 -15.56 13.53
CA GLN A 40 8.40 -15.88 14.15
C GLN A 40 8.11 -16.70 15.41
N LEU A 41 8.36 -18.01 15.35
CA LEU A 41 7.98 -18.94 16.40
C LEU A 41 9.18 -19.74 16.90
N LEU A 42 9.11 -20.14 18.16
CA LEU A 42 9.98 -21.20 18.70
C LEU A 42 9.45 -22.55 18.25
N LEU A 43 10.34 -23.52 18.01
CA LEU A 43 9.97 -24.81 17.44
C LEU A 43 9.05 -25.62 18.36
N GLY A 44 9.17 -25.44 19.67
CA GLY A 44 8.28 -26.07 20.66
C GLY A 44 6.82 -25.66 20.47
N GLN A 45 6.58 -24.40 20.09
CA GLN A 45 5.24 -23.84 19.87
C GLN A 45 4.57 -24.42 18.62
N LEU A 46 5.33 -24.99 17.70
CA LEU A 46 4.77 -25.64 16.51
C LEU A 46 3.90 -26.85 16.88
N SER A 47 4.09 -27.44 18.05
CA SER A 47 3.26 -28.53 18.56
C SER A 47 1.82 -28.10 18.89
N GLU A 48 1.60 -26.80 19.15
CA GLU A 48 0.28 -26.23 19.43
C GLU A 48 -0.53 -25.97 18.14
N ILE A 49 0.13 -26.02 16.98
CA ILE A 49 -0.48 -25.74 15.70
C ILE A 49 -1.44 -26.86 15.31
N LYS A 50 -2.68 -26.49 15.02
CA LYS A 50 -3.74 -27.40 14.60
C LYS A 50 -4.01 -27.24 13.10
N LEU A 51 -4.01 -28.35 12.38
CA LEU A 51 -4.46 -28.37 10.99
C LEU A 51 -5.99 -28.25 10.96
N VAL A 52 -6.52 -27.28 10.21
CA VAL A 52 -7.95 -27.12 9.97
C VAL A 52 -8.25 -27.51 8.53
N GLY A 53 -9.10 -28.51 8.33
CA GLY A 53 -9.38 -29.07 7.00
C GLY A 53 -8.33 -30.05 6.47
N SER A 54 -8.49 -30.48 5.23
CA SER A 54 -7.67 -31.52 4.59
C SER A 54 -6.36 -31.01 3.97
N HIS A 55 -6.29 -29.71 3.62
CA HIS A 55 -5.23 -29.21 2.72
C HIS A 55 -4.64 -27.81 3.01
N GLY A 56 -4.68 -27.30 4.24
CA GLY A 56 -3.56 -26.44 4.69
C GLY A 56 -3.77 -25.01 5.19
N PRO A 57 -4.90 -24.59 5.77
CA PRO A 57 -4.85 -23.52 6.76
C PRO A 57 -4.57 -24.13 8.15
N PHE A 58 -3.56 -23.61 8.82
CA PHE A 58 -3.22 -24.01 10.17
C PHE A 58 -3.69 -22.94 11.15
N ARG A 59 -4.04 -23.36 12.37
CA ARG A 59 -4.36 -22.46 13.47
C ARG A 59 -3.32 -22.56 14.56
N PHE A 60 -2.88 -21.39 15.03
CA PHE A 60 -2.04 -21.23 16.19
C PHE A 60 -2.81 -20.35 17.19
N GLY A 61 -3.36 -20.98 18.23
CA GLY A 61 -4.30 -20.32 19.13
C GLY A 61 -5.50 -19.73 18.37
N PRO A 62 -5.80 -18.42 18.52
CA PRO A 62 -6.90 -17.76 17.81
C PRO A 62 -6.54 -17.34 16.37
N ARG A 63 -5.29 -17.46 15.93
CA ARG A 63 -4.79 -16.91 14.66
C ARG A 63 -4.64 -17.96 13.57
N TRP A 64 -4.63 -17.50 12.32
CA TRP A 64 -4.26 -18.33 11.18
C TRP A 64 -2.78 -18.20 10.84
N ILE A 65 -2.17 -19.33 10.47
CA ILE A 65 -0.75 -19.41 10.15
C ILE A 65 -0.54 -20.21 8.87
N LEU A 66 0.18 -19.60 7.94
CA LEU A 66 0.56 -20.22 6.66
C LEU A 66 2.07 -20.26 6.49
N PHE A 67 2.76 -19.24 7.00
CA PHE A 67 4.19 -19.07 6.87
C PHE A 67 4.85 -18.90 8.23
N ILE A 68 6.03 -19.48 8.36
CA ILE A 68 6.81 -19.43 9.59
C ILE A 68 8.25 -18.97 9.33
N ASP A 69 8.81 -18.32 10.33
CA ASP A 69 10.22 -17.93 10.46
C ASP A 69 10.78 -18.63 11.70
N VAL A 70 11.80 -19.46 11.50
CA VAL A 70 12.43 -20.26 12.55
C VAL A 70 13.94 -20.13 12.48
N VAL A 71 14.59 -20.18 13.65
CA VAL A 71 16.04 -20.25 13.78
C VAL A 71 16.39 -21.41 14.69
N GLY A 72 17.33 -22.25 14.27
CA GLY A 72 17.77 -23.40 15.06
C GLY A 72 19.09 -23.97 14.56
N ALA A 73 19.68 -24.84 15.35
CA ALA A 73 20.86 -25.61 14.99
C ALA A 73 20.48 -26.82 14.12
N VAL A 74 21.30 -27.11 13.11
CA VAL A 74 21.13 -28.26 12.24
C VAL A 74 21.49 -29.53 12.99
N ARG A 75 20.50 -30.41 13.18
CA ARG A 75 20.67 -31.71 13.84
C ARG A 75 21.02 -32.82 12.85
N SER A 76 20.34 -32.86 11.71
CA SER A 76 20.57 -33.87 10.68
C SER A 76 20.42 -33.25 9.29
N ILE A 77 21.18 -33.77 8.33
CA ILE A 77 21.15 -33.33 6.93
C ILE A 77 20.98 -34.57 6.07
N TYR A 78 19.98 -34.51 5.20
CA TYR A 78 19.72 -35.55 4.21
C TYR A 78 19.68 -34.92 2.82
N GLU A 79 20.69 -35.25 2.03
CA GLU A 79 20.92 -34.66 0.72
C GLU A 79 20.12 -35.39 -0.37
N ARG A 80 19.37 -34.63 -1.17
CA ARG A 80 18.76 -35.07 -2.42
C ARG A 80 19.30 -34.25 -3.58
N GLU A 81 19.06 -34.74 -4.79
CA GLU A 81 19.54 -34.12 -6.03
C GLU A 81 19.09 -32.66 -6.18
N LYS A 82 17.82 -32.38 -5.89
CA LYS A 82 17.21 -31.04 -6.06
C LYS A 82 16.97 -30.25 -4.78
N PHE A 83 17.11 -30.87 -3.62
CA PHE A 83 16.81 -30.22 -2.33
C PHE A 83 17.56 -30.90 -1.18
N PHE A 84 17.64 -30.22 -0.04
CA PHE A 84 18.11 -30.78 1.22
C PHE A 84 16.92 -30.95 2.16
N ILE A 85 16.88 -32.06 2.88
CA ILE A 85 16.00 -32.24 4.04
C ILE A 85 16.87 -32.05 5.26
N VAL A 86 16.55 -31.06 6.08
CA VAL A 86 17.31 -30.69 7.27
C VAL A 86 16.39 -30.79 8.48
N GLU A 87 16.87 -31.38 9.57
CA GLU A 87 16.17 -31.26 10.86
C GLU A 87 16.80 -30.13 11.67
N LEU A 88 15.98 -29.15 12.05
CA LEU A 88 16.39 -28.05 12.92
C LEU A 88 15.93 -28.30 14.34
N ASP A 89 16.78 -27.89 15.29
CA ASP A 89 16.54 -27.96 16.73
C ASP A 89 16.94 -26.62 17.38
N ASP A 90 16.04 -26.02 18.14
CA ASP A 90 16.26 -24.76 18.86
C ASP A 90 16.27 -24.95 20.39
N GLY A 91 16.27 -26.20 20.86
CA GLY A 91 16.18 -26.56 22.27
C GLY A 91 14.75 -26.60 22.82
N THR A 92 13.76 -26.06 22.11
CA THR A 92 12.35 -26.12 22.48
C THR A 92 11.57 -27.16 21.69
N GLY A 93 12.02 -27.48 20.47
CA GLY A 93 11.44 -28.49 19.62
C GLY A 93 12.27 -28.76 18.38
N CYS A 94 11.79 -29.69 17.54
CA CYS A 94 12.45 -30.02 16.28
C CYS A 94 11.48 -30.01 15.11
N ILE A 95 11.92 -29.52 13.94
CA ILE A 95 11.14 -29.52 12.70
C ILE A 95 11.98 -30.01 11.52
N THR A 96 11.32 -30.74 10.61
CA THR A 96 11.90 -31.11 9.33
C THR A 96 11.66 -29.99 8.30
N CYS A 97 12.73 -29.50 7.69
CA CYS A 97 12.74 -28.43 6.71
C CYS A 97 13.24 -28.94 5.36
N THR A 98 12.53 -28.60 4.29
CA THR A 98 12.98 -28.81 2.91
C THR A 98 13.57 -27.51 2.38
N ILE A 99 14.82 -27.53 1.94
CA ILE A 99 15.53 -26.39 1.35
C ILE A 99 15.82 -26.71 -0.11
N TRP A 100 15.18 -25.98 -1.03
CA TRP A 100 15.38 -26.21 -2.47
C TRP A 100 16.73 -25.69 -2.93
N ARG A 101 17.37 -26.47 -3.81
CA ARG A 101 18.52 -25.97 -4.57
C ARG A 101 18.00 -25.04 -5.66
N PRO A 102 18.67 -23.92 -5.95
CA PRO A 102 18.31 -23.11 -7.09
C PRO A 102 18.55 -23.91 -8.38
N ASP A 103 17.53 -24.04 -9.24
CA ASP A 103 17.67 -24.66 -10.55
C ASP A 103 18.37 -23.65 -11.50
N TYR A 104 19.68 -23.80 -11.65
CA TYR A 104 20.50 -22.85 -12.42
C TYR A 104 20.43 -23.02 -13.96
N SER A 105 19.69 -24.00 -14.50
CA SER A 105 19.61 -24.21 -15.96
C SER A 105 18.98 -23.04 -16.72
N ASN A 106 18.09 -22.27 -16.08
CA ASN A 106 17.44 -21.12 -16.72
C ASN A 106 18.18 -19.79 -16.53
N ASN A 107 19.03 -19.65 -15.49
CA ASN A 107 19.73 -18.40 -15.19
C ASN A 107 21.05 -18.23 -15.97
N ILE A 108 21.66 -19.33 -16.44
CA ILE A 108 22.88 -19.26 -17.26
C ILE A 108 22.57 -18.79 -18.69
N CYS A 109 21.33 -18.89 -19.16
CA CYS A 109 20.96 -18.41 -20.50
C CYS A 109 21.11 -16.88 -20.65
N ALA A 110 21.01 -16.13 -19.54
CA ALA A 110 21.30 -14.70 -19.51
C ALA A 110 22.81 -14.38 -19.51
N LEU A 111 23.67 -15.37 -19.19
CA LEU A 111 25.12 -15.21 -19.11
C LEU A 111 25.84 -15.48 -20.44
N THR A 112 25.16 -16.06 -21.43
CA THR A 112 25.78 -16.47 -22.71
C THR A 112 25.46 -15.58 -23.91
N THR A 113 24.60 -14.57 -23.79
CA THR A 113 24.48 -13.54 -24.82
C THR A 113 25.65 -12.57 -24.72
N LYS A 114 26.82 -13.00 -25.22
CA LYS A 114 27.91 -12.10 -25.59
C LYS A 114 27.46 -11.26 -26.78
N THR A 115 26.64 -10.25 -26.52
CA THR A 115 26.46 -9.13 -27.44
C THR A 115 27.48 -8.07 -27.04
N ASN A 116 28.48 -7.88 -27.92
CA ASN A 116 29.48 -6.84 -27.80
C ASN A 116 28.81 -5.46 -27.81
N SER A 117 28.60 -4.84 -26.64
CA SER A 117 28.39 -3.37 -26.53
C SER A 117 28.52 -2.88 -25.08
N SER A 118 29.52 -2.01 -24.86
CA SER A 118 29.53 -0.78 -24.06
C SER A 118 28.92 -0.63 -22.65
N ASP A 119 28.35 -1.64 -21.97
CA ASP A 119 27.75 -1.40 -20.64
C ASP A 119 28.48 -2.12 -19.50
N PHE A 120 29.70 -1.66 -19.18
CA PHE A 120 30.45 -2.12 -17.99
C PHE A 120 29.68 -1.86 -16.69
N GLU A 121 29.04 -0.69 -16.57
CA GLU A 121 28.23 -0.30 -15.41
C GLU A 121 27.00 -1.20 -15.23
N GLN A 122 26.33 -1.58 -16.31
CA GLN A 122 25.15 -2.45 -16.23
C GLN A 122 25.55 -3.88 -15.85
N ASN A 123 26.68 -4.38 -16.36
CA ASN A 123 27.22 -5.67 -15.95
C ASN A 123 27.68 -5.66 -14.48
N TYR A 124 28.30 -4.57 -14.03
CA TYR A 124 28.70 -4.39 -12.63
C TYR A 124 27.49 -4.34 -11.69
N LEU A 125 26.43 -3.61 -12.05
CA LEU A 125 25.17 -3.55 -11.31
C LEU A 125 24.48 -4.91 -11.28
N CYS A 126 24.40 -5.61 -12.42
CA CYS A 126 23.87 -6.97 -12.49
C CYS A 126 24.66 -7.93 -11.59
N ASP A 127 25.99 -7.87 -11.62
CA ASP A 127 26.85 -8.67 -10.75
C ASP A 127 26.67 -8.31 -9.26
N GLN A 128 26.51 -7.04 -8.93
CA GLN A 128 26.20 -6.61 -7.56
C GLN A 128 24.83 -7.10 -7.11
N LEU A 129 23.78 -6.96 -7.94
CA LEU A 129 22.43 -7.44 -7.65
C LEU A 129 22.41 -8.96 -7.49
N LEU A 130 23.16 -9.69 -8.32
CA LEU A 130 23.37 -11.13 -8.16
C LEU A 130 24.07 -11.46 -6.84
N LYS A 131 25.19 -10.78 -6.52
CA LYS A 131 25.89 -10.95 -5.23
C LYS A 131 24.99 -10.66 -4.03
N LEU A 132 24.13 -9.66 -4.11
CA LEU A 132 23.14 -9.34 -3.07
C LEU A 132 22.07 -10.44 -2.97
N SER A 133 21.60 -10.96 -4.11
CA SER A 133 20.65 -12.09 -4.15
C SER A 133 21.22 -13.37 -3.55
N TYR A 134 22.53 -13.61 -3.68
CA TYR A 134 23.18 -14.79 -3.09
C TYR A 134 23.49 -14.64 -1.60
N LYS A 135 23.54 -13.43 -1.02
CA LYS A 135 23.74 -13.24 0.43
C LYS A 135 22.57 -13.77 1.27
N SER A 136 21.38 -13.90 0.70
CA SER A 136 20.18 -14.43 1.34
C SER A 136 19.98 -15.94 1.16
N GLN A 137 20.95 -16.64 0.54
CA GLN A 137 20.92 -18.09 0.33
C GLN A 137 22.26 -18.72 0.76
N PRO A 138 22.30 -19.83 1.51
CA PRO A 138 23.55 -20.41 2.00
C PRO A 138 24.25 -21.27 0.95
N ILE A 139 23.53 -21.69 -0.09
CA ILE A 139 23.93 -22.74 -1.01
C ILE A 139 24.60 -22.08 -2.22
N SER A 140 25.95 -22.01 -2.16
CA SER A 140 26.76 -21.58 -3.30
C SER A 140 26.76 -22.65 -4.40
N PRO A 141 26.69 -22.27 -5.68
CA PRO A 141 26.64 -23.20 -6.83
C PRO A 141 28.01 -23.80 -7.23
N SER A 142 29.08 -23.58 -6.46
CA SER A 142 30.39 -24.13 -6.82
C SER A 142 30.40 -25.65 -6.66
N ALA A 143 30.34 -26.37 -7.78
CA ALA A 143 30.41 -27.84 -7.89
C ALA A 143 31.71 -28.47 -7.32
N LYS A 144 32.63 -27.68 -6.75
CA LYS A 144 33.86 -28.13 -6.11
C LYS A 144 33.93 -27.84 -4.61
N GLN A 145 32.95 -27.16 -4.04
CA GLN A 145 32.82 -26.98 -2.61
C GLN A 145 31.59 -27.76 -2.13
N SER A 146 31.85 -28.75 -1.28
CA SER A 146 30.83 -29.42 -0.47
C SER A 146 29.77 -28.42 -0.02
N SER A 147 28.50 -28.83 -0.09
CA SER A 147 27.34 -28.15 0.49
C SER A 147 27.73 -27.40 1.77
N ASN A 148 27.61 -26.07 1.79
CA ASN A 148 27.96 -25.20 2.92
C ASN A 148 27.12 -25.43 4.20
N LEU A 149 26.35 -26.51 4.25
CA LEU A 149 25.48 -26.89 5.35
C LEU A 149 26.20 -27.96 6.18
N HIS A 150 26.43 -27.66 7.45
CA HIS A 150 27.07 -28.58 8.39
C HIS A 150 26.19 -28.82 9.61
N ILE A 151 26.32 -30.02 10.21
CA ILE A 151 25.66 -30.34 11.47
C ILE A 151 26.20 -29.41 12.56
N GLY A 152 25.32 -28.89 13.41
CA GLY A 152 25.63 -27.90 14.45
C GLY A 152 25.62 -26.45 13.96
N GLN A 153 25.50 -26.20 12.66
CA GLN A 153 25.36 -24.84 12.12
C GLN A 153 23.99 -24.26 12.49
N ILE A 154 23.96 -22.99 12.90
CA ILE A 154 22.71 -22.28 13.17
C ILE A 154 22.18 -21.68 11.86
N LEU A 155 20.94 -22.01 11.52
CA LEU A 155 20.26 -21.52 10.32
C LEU A 155 19.01 -20.74 10.69
N HIS A 156 18.78 -19.67 9.94
CA HIS A 156 17.54 -18.91 9.88
C HIS A 156 16.78 -19.32 8.62
N LEU A 157 15.61 -19.92 8.79
CA LEU A 157 14.73 -20.37 7.71
C LEU A 157 13.41 -19.62 7.70
N ARG A 158 12.94 -19.23 6.51
CA ARG A 158 11.55 -18.79 6.31
C ARG A 158 10.90 -19.60 5.20
N GLY A 159 9.63 -19.92 5.40
CA GLY A 159 8.96 -20.81 4.49
C GLY A 159 7.48 -21.01 4.78
N ARG A 160 6.86 -21.78 3.88
CA ARG A 160 5.47 -22.21 4.02
C ARG A 160 5.39 -23.45 4.88
N LEU A 161 4.43 -23.46 5.80
CA LEU A 161 4.11 -24.63 6.61
C LEU A 161 3.32 -25.64 5.79
N ASN A 162 3.71 -26.91 5.87
CA ASN A 162 3.06 -28.04 5.23
C ASN A 162 2.85 -29.15 6.26
N CYS A 163 1.85 -30.01 6.03
CA CYS A 163 1.65 -31.22 6.82
C CYS A 163 1.74 -32.44 5.91
N PHE A 164 2.61 -33.39 6.25
CA PHE A 164 2.73 -34.64 5.51
C PHE A 164 2.66 -35.81 6.48
N ARG A 165 1.66 -36.68 6.29
CA ARG A 165 1.39 -37.84 7.17
C ARG A 165 1.27 -37.44 8.65
N GLY A 166 0.58 -36.34 8.91
CA GLY A 166 0.37 -35.82 10.27
C GLY A 166 1.58 -35.12 10.91
N LYS A 167 2.71 -35.00 10.20
CA LYS A 167 3.89 -34.27 10.68
C LYS A 167 4.02 -32.92 9.98
N LEU A 168 4.21 -31.86 10.77
CA LEU A 168 4.52 -30.53 10.27
C LEU A 168 5.90 -30.51 9.61
N LYS A 169 6.00 -29.85 8.47
CA LYS A 169 7.20 -29.66 7.68
C LYS A 169 7.27 -28.23 7.18
N LEU A 170 8.47 -27.67 7.17
CA LEU A 170 8.71 -26.35 6.60
C LEU A 170 9.22 -26.49 5.17
N ASN A 171 8.58 -25.85 4.22
CA ASN A 171 9.14 -25.67 2.88
C ASN A 171 9.82 -24.30 2.79
N ALA A 172 11.15 -24.28 2.94
CA ALA A 172 11.93 -23.06 3.03
C ALA A 172 12.24 -22.49 1.63
N TYR A 173 11.96 -21.19 1.45
CA TYR A 173 12.38 -20.43 0.28
C TYR A 173 13.50 -19.44 0.62
N PHE A 174 13.70 -19.15 1.92
CA PHE A 174 14.79 -18.34 2.44
C PHE A 174 15.59 -19.15 3.46
N CYS A 175 16.92 -19.07 3.36
CA CYS A 175 17.82 -19.74 4.28
C CYS A 175 19.09 -18.90 4.46
N ARG A 176 19.47 -18.62 5.70
CA ARG A 176 20.70 -17.87 6.00
C ARG A 176 21.40 -18.48 7.22
N PRO A 177 22.73 -18.66 7.18
CA PRO A 177 23.47 -19.07 8.36
C PRO A 177 23.62 -17.90 9.34
N VAL A 178 23.27 -18.11 10.60
CA VAL A 178 23.45 -17.15 11.69
C VAL A 178 24.84 -17.37 12.29
N ARG A 179 25.64 -16.29 12.37
CA ARG A 179 27.01 -16.34 12.89
C ARG A 179 27.20 -15.65 14.23
N ASP A 180 26.32 -14.71 14.56
CA ASP A 180 26.40 -13.91 15.78
C ASP A 180 25.52 -14.54 16.86
N GLU A 181 26.11 -14.81 18.03
CA GLU A 181 25.41 -15.36 19.19
C GLU A 181 24.40 -14.36 19.77
N SER A 182 24.70 -13.05 19.66
CA SER A 182 23.80 -11.98 20.09
C SER A 182 22.49 -12.01 19.30
N GLU A 183 22.59 -12.33 18.01
CA GLU A 183 21.44 -12.46 17.11
C GLU A 183 20.52 -13.60 17.57
N LEU A 184 21.10 -14.73 17.98
CA LEU A 184 20.34 -15.89 18.47
C LEU A 184 19.54 -15.53 19.74
N LEU A 185 20.17 -14.86 20.71
CA LEU A 185 19.49 -14.43 21.93
C LEU A 185 18.35 -13.45 21.60
N HIS A 186 18.59 -12.52 20.67
CA HIS A 186 17.56 -11.59 20.22
C HIS A 186 16.38 -12.32 19.58
N HIS A 187 16.62 -13.33 18.73
CA HIS A 187 15.55 -14.16 18.15
C HIS A 187 14.70 -14.84 19.22
N ILE A 188 15.30 -15.37 20.28
CA ILE A 188 14.55 -16.04 21.36
C ILE A 188 13.66 -15.04 22.11
N ILE A 189 14.23 -13.92 22.56
CA ILE A 189 13.51 -12.89 23.32
C ILE A 189 12.38 -12.29 22.46
N HIS A 190 12.69 -11.93 21.22
CA HIS A 190 11.72 -11.31 20.31
C HIS A 190 10.53 -12.22 20.02
N ARG A 191 10.77 -13.52 19.76
CA ARG A 191 9.69 -14.49 19.51
C ARG A 191 8.80 -14.73 20.73
N TYR A 192 9.38 -14.70 21.92
CA TYR A 192 8.61 -14.77 23.16
C TYR A 192 7.65 -13.58 23.27
N HIS A 193 8.15 -12.35 23.08
CA HIS A 193 7.32 -11.14 23.10
C HIS A 193 6.25 -11.15 22.02
N LEU A 194 6.58 -11.54 20.79
CA LEU A 194 5.60 -11.64 19.70
C LEU A 194 4.47 -12.61 20.04
N HIS A 195 4.79 -13.74 20.69
CA HIS A 195 3.77 -14.67 21.13
C HIS A 195 2.85 -14.07 22.19
N GLU A 196 3.40 -13.48 23.25
CA GLU A 196 2.60 -12.92 24.34
C GLU A 196 1.81 -11.68 23.95
N GLU A 197 2.39 -10.78 23.16
CA GLU A 197 1.81 -9.47 22.86
C GLU A 197 0.93 -9.47 21.61
N ILE A 198 1.19 -10.35 20.65
CA ILE A 198 0.52 -10.31 19.33
C ILE A 198 -0.22 -11.61 19.03
N TYR A 199 0.47 -12.75 19.02
CA TYR A 199 -0.11 -14.00 18.51
C TYR A 199 -1.16 -14.63 19.45
N SER A 200 -1.04 -14.39 20.75
CA SER A 200 -2.01 -14.83 21.77
C SER A 200 -3.34 -14.09 21.69
N HIS A 201 -3.37 -12.87 21.13
CA HIS A 201 -4.55 -12.01 21.12
C HIS A 201 -5.46 -12.37 19.95
N PRO A 202 -6.78 -12.59 20.18
CA PRO A 202 -7.72 -12.81 19.10
C PRO A 202 -7.90 -11.55 18.26
N TYR A 203 -8.25 -11.74 17.00
CA TYR A 203 -8.71 -10.66 16.13
C TYR A 203 -10.21 -10.82 15.87
N ASP A 204 -10.89 -9.70 15.63
CA ASP A 204 -12.28 -9.68 15.21
C ASP A 204 -12.35 -9.46 13.69
N PRO A 205 -12.73 -10.48 12.90
CA PRO A 205 -12.89 -10.34 11.46
C PRO A 205 -13.87 -9.22 11.06
N ALA A 206 -14.93 -9.01 11.84
CA ALA A 206 -15.94 -8.00 11.53
C ALA A 206 -15.38 -6.58 11.64
N ALA A 207 -14.65 -6.29 12.72
CA ALA A 207 -13.94 -5.02 12.88
C ALA A 207 -12.91 -4.77 11.78
N VAL A 208 -12.17 -5.80 11.34
CA VAL A 208 -11.20 -5.68 10.25
C VAL A 208 -11.91 -5.38 8.92
N ALA A 209 -12.99 -6.09 8.61
CA ALA A 209 -13.79 -5.85 7.40
C ALA A 209 -14.32 -4.40 7.34
N GLU A 210 -14.86 -3.89 8.46
CA GLU A 210 -15.34 -2.50 8.53
C GLU A 210 -14.22 -1.48 8.34
N ASN A 211 -13.02 -1.74 8.88
CA ASN A 211 -11.87 -0.88 8.67
C ASN A 211 -11.37 -0.90 7.22
N ILE A 212 -11.38 -2.06 6.56
CA ILE A 212 -11.06 -2.20 5.13
C ILE A 212 -12.08 -1.42 4.29
N LYS A 213 -13.37 -1.53 4.58
CA LYS A 213 -14.43 -0.77 3.92
C LYS A 213 -14.18 0.73 4.06
N LYS A 214 -13.91 1.23 5.28
CA LYS A 214 -13.59 2.64 5.53
C LYS A 214 -12.35 3.09 4.76
N SER A 215 -11.27 2.32 4.80
CA SER A 215 -10.03 2.65 4.08
C SER A 215 -10.24 2.68 2.57
N ARG A 216 -11.03 1.76 2.01
CA ARG A 216 -11.32 1.74 0.57
C ARG A 216 -12.12 2.97 0.15
N VAL A 217 -13.13 3.37 0.93
CA VAL A 217 -13.90 4.60 0.68
C VAL A 217 -12.99 5.84 0.71
N ILE A 218 -12.07 5.91 1.69
CA ILE A 218 -11.10 7.00 1.78
C ILE A 218 -10.15 7.01 0.56
N ASN A 219 -9.63 5.85 0.17
CA ASN A 219 -8.72 5.74 -0.98
C ASN A 219 -9.40 6.12 -2.29
N LEU A 220 -10.65 5.70 -2.49
CA LEU A 220 -11.45 6.10 -3.65
C LEU A 220 -11.72 7.61 -3.67
N ALA A 221 -12.05 8.20 -2.52
CA ALA A 221 -12.23 9.63 -2.40
C ALA A 221 -10.94 10.40 -2.73
N ASN A 222 -9.80 9.94 -2.23
CA ASN A 222 -8.49 10.54 -2.53
C ASN A 222 -8.10 10.38 -4.01
N SER A 223 -8.38 9.23 -4.62
CA SER A 223 -8.18 9.00 -6.05
C SER A 223 -9.02 9.96 -6.89
N LEU A 224 -10.30 10.13 -6.54
CA LEU A 224 -11.20 11.05 -7.23
C LEU A 224 -10.73 12.51 -7.12
N VAL A 225 -10.24 12.92 -5.95
CA VAL A 225 -9.63 14.24 -5.76
C VAL A 225 -8.41 14.40 -6.67
N ALA A 226 -7.52 13.41 -6.71
CA ALA A 226 -6.34 13.44 -7.57
C ALA A 226 -6.70 13.49 -9.07
N ASP A 227 -7.68 12.69 -9.50
CA ASP A 227 -8.20 12.69 -10.87
C ASP A 227 -8.77 14.06 -11.25
N CYS A 228 -9.59 14.65 -10.37
CA CYS A 228 -10.15 15.99 -10.55
C CYS A 228 -9.04 17.04 -10.68
N CYS A 229 -8.04 17.03 -9.78
CA CYS A 229 -6.91 17.94 -9.84
C CYS A 229 -6.12 17.81 -11.15
N ARG A 230 -5.89 16.58 -11.65
CA ARG A 230 -5.23 16.38 -12.95
C ARG A 230 -6.03 16.99 -14.09
N VAL A 231 -7.35 16.78 -14.10
CA VAL A 231 -8.23 17.32 -15.15
C VAL A 231 -8.21 18.86 -15.14
N LEU A 232 -8.30 19.48 -13.96
CA LEU A 232 -8.26 20.94 -13.83
C LEU A 232 -6.95 21.54 -14.38
N VAL A 233 -5.81 20.89 -14.13
CA VAL A 233 -4.50 21.31 -14.65
C VAL A 233 -4.39 21.07 -16.16
N GLN A 234 -4.82 19.90 -16.65
CA GLN A 234 -4.75 19.57 -18.08
C GLN A 234 -5.58 20.53 -18.94
N ASP A 235 -6.76 20.91 -18.46
CA ASP A 235 -7.69 21.76 -19.19
C ASP A 235 -7.45 23.27 -18.89
N ASN A 236 -6.37 23.61 -18.16
CA ASN A 236 -5.95 24.98 -17.78
C ASN A 236 -7.08 25.82 -17.15
N ILE A 237 -7.91 25.19 -16.30
CA ILE A 237 -9.09 25.84 -15.71
C ILE A 237 -8.63 26.74 -14.56
N GLN A 238 -8.76 28.05 -14.74
CA GLN A 238 -8.39 29.04 -13.69
C GLN A 238 -9.53 29.29 -12.69
N LEU A 239 -10.77 29.28 -13.18
CA LEU A 239 -11.96 29.59 -12.41
C LEU A 239 -13.06 28.57 -12.75
N LEU A 240 -13.68 28.01 -11.72
CA LEU A 240 -14.70 26.97 -11.85
C LEU A 240 -15.92 27.29 -10.99
N THR A 241 -17.09 26.92 -11.49
CA THR A 241 -18.32 26.84 -10.69
C THR A 241 -18.65 25.39 -10.37
N LYS A 242 -19.56 25.19 -9.40
CA LYS A 242 -20.11 23.86 -9.12
C LYS A 242 -20.78 23.26 -10.36
N LEU A 243 -21.40 24.08 -11.22
CA LEU A 243 -22.07 23.61 -12.42
C LEU A 243 -21.07 23.09 -13.45
N ASP A 244 -19.91 23.72 -13.58
CA ASP A 244 -18.86 23.29 -14.52
C ASP A 244 -18.35 21.89 -14.18
N LEU A 245 -18.15 21.59 -12.89
CA LEU A 245 -17.80 20.24 -12.43
C LEU A 245 -18.91 19.22 -12.67
N CYS A 246 -20.18 19.62 -12.54
CA CYS A 246 -21.34 18.77 -12.84
C CYS A 246 -21.52 18.45 -14.31
N LEU A 247 -20.95 19.25 -15.22
CA LEU A 247 -21.05 19.09 -16.67
C LEU A 247 -19.77 18.54 -17.30
N HIS A 248 -18.67 18.46 -16.55
CA HIS A 248 -17.38 18.05 -17.09
C HIS A 248 -17.33 16.54 -17.41
N PRO A 249 -17.17 16.13 -18.68
CA PRO A 249 -17.33 14.74 -19.10
C PRO A 249 -16.33 13.79 -18.43
N LYS A 250 -15.04 14.18 -18.36
CA LYS A 250 -13.98 13.37 -17.73
C LYS A 250 -14.20 13.13 -16.23
N ILE A 251 -14.78 14.11 -15.53
CA ILE A 251 -15.02 14.04 -14.08
C ILE A 251 -16.25 13.16 -13.83
N ILE A 252 -17.30 13.33 -14.62
CA ILE A 252 -18.50 12.49 -14.53
C ILE A 252 -18.15 11.02 -14.83
N GLU A 253 -17.30 10.77 -15.83
CA GLU A 253 -16.83 9.41 -16.14
C GLU A 253 -16.02 8.83 -14.97
N SER A 254 -15.10 9.59 -14.39
CA SER A 254 -14.33 9.17 -13.21
C SER A 254 -15.22 8.90 -11.98
N ILE A 255 -16.26 9.71 -11.77
CA ILE A 255 -17.26 9.46 -10.72
C ILE A 255 -18.04 8.18 -11.01
N LYS A 256 -18.46 7.96 -12.26
CA LYS A 256 -19.21 6.76 -12.66
C LYS A 256 -18.37 5.48 -12.50
N THR A 257 -17.12 5.47 -12.95
CA THR A 257 -16.23 4.31 -12.83
C THR A 257 -15.89 3.99 -11.38
N ASN A 258 -15.66 5.02 -10.56
CA ASN A 258 -15.43 4.84 -9.13
C ASN A 258 -16.71 4.36 -8.40
N TRP A 259 -17.89 4.84 -8.82
CA TRP A 259 -19.18 4.44 -8.23
C TRP A 259 -19.58 3.01 -8.60
N THR A 260 -19.42 2.60 -9.86
CA THR A 260 -19.67 1.20 -10.26
C THR A 260 -18.72 0.26 -9.53
N SER A 261 -17.46 0.67 -9.31
CA SER A 261 -16.48 -0.10 -8.55
C SER A 261 -16.83 -0.25 -7.06
N VAL A 262 -17.66 0.65 -6.49
CA VAL A 262 -18.21 0.52 -5.14
C VAL A 262 -19.35 -0.50 -5.12
N ASN A 263 -20.21 -0.52 -6.15
CA ASN A 263 -21.35 -1.45 -6.25
C ASN A 263 -20.96 -2.89 -6.61
N VAL A 264 -19.86 -3.11 -7.35
CA VAL A 264 -19.47 -4.46 -7.84
C VAL A 264 -18.89 -5.36 -6.72
N ALA A 265 -18.71 -4.88 -5.50
CA ALA A 265 -18.02 -5.62 -4.44
C ALA A 265 -18.87 -6.04 -3.23
N PHE A 266 -20.19 -5.78 -3.21
CA PHE A 266 -21.04 -6.18 -2.08
C PHE A 266 -22.39 -6.70 -2.57
N ASP A 267 -22.70 -7.92 -2.14
CA ASP A 267 -23.98 -8.62 -2.33
C ASP A 267 -25.14 -7.68 -1.96
N GLU A 268 -26.20 -7.70 -2.77
CA GLU A 268 -27.29 -6.69 -2.77
C GLU A 268 -28.05 -6.59 -1.44
N THR A 269 -27.82 -7.50 -0.50
CA THR A 269 -28.47 -7.58 0.82
C THR A 269 -27.83 -6.72 1.92
N GLU A 270 -26.57 -6.26 1.77
CA GLU A 270 -25.88 -5.42 2.78
C GLU A 270 -25.92 -3.90 2.48
N THR A 271 -26.57 -3.49 1.38
CA THR A 271 -26.74 -2.07 0.99
C THR A 271 -27.55 -1.23 1.99
N ASN A 272 -28.13 -1.84 3.02
CA ASN A 272 -28.94 -1.14 4.03
C ASN A 272 -28.13 -0.34 5.05
N TYR A 273 -26.86 -0.67 5.33
CA TYR A 273 -26.06 0.12 6.29
C TYR A 273 -25.48 1.40 5.68
N LEU A 274 -25.15 1.40 4.38
CA LEU A 274 -24.79 2.62 3.64
C LEU A 274 -26.00 3.48 3.30
N ARG A 275 -27.21 2.90 3.27
CA ARG A 275 -28.46 3.68 3.18
C ARG A 275 -28.63 4.58 4.40
N GLN A 276 -28.38 4.11 5.62
CA GLN A 276 -28.65 4.91 6.83
C GLN A 276 -27.85 6.22 6.96
N SER A 277 -26.71 6.38 6.26
CA SER A 277 -25.98 7.66 6.23
C SER A 277 -26.55 8.67 5.23
N PHE A 278 -27.43 8.22 4.32
CA PHE A 278 -28.00 9.03 3.22
C PHE A 278 -29.54 8.94 3.12
N THR A 279 -30.21 8.08 3.88
CA THR A 279 -31.66 7.91 3.90
C THR A 279 -32.28 8.55 5.15
N GLU A 280 -32.30 9.88 5.18
CA GLU A 280 -33.39 10.60 5.86
C GLU A 280 -34.48 11.06 4.87
N PHE A 281 -34.35 10.78 3.57
CA PHE A 281 -35.28 11.31 2.56
C PHE A 281 -36.10 10.27 1.77
N ASP A 282 -35.91 8.97 1.99
CA ASP A 282 -36.74 7.94 1.34
C ASP A 282 -37.96 7.59 2.21
N LYS A 283 -38.88 8.54 2.31
CA LYS A 283 -40.30 8.25 2.56
C LYS A 283 -41.11 8.96 1.49
N GLU A 284 -41.30 8.30 0.36
CA GLU A 284 -42.58 8.23 -0.38
C GLU A 284 -42.42 7.37 -1.65
N GLY A 285 -43.24 6.31 -1.76
CA GLY A 285 -43.73 5.84 -3.06
C GLY A 285 -42.98 4.72 -3.78
N GLU A 286 -43.21 3.48 -3.32
CA GLU A 286 -43.49 2.25 -4.09
C GLU A 286 -42.67 1.84 -5.33
N ASN A 287 -42.07 0.64 -5.19
CA ASN A 287 -42.12 -0.52 -6.09
C ASN A 287 -41.78 -0.33 -7.58
N LYS A 288 -40.55 -0.68 -7.98
CA LYS A 288 -40.26 -1.34 -9.28
C LYS A 288 -38.97 -2.18 -9.21
N PRO A 289 -38.88 -3.26 -10.00
CA PRO A 289 -37.87 -4.31 -9.84
C PRO A 289 -36.51 -3.91 -10.43
N THR A 290 -35.49 -4.52 -9.84
CA THR A 290 -34.07 -4.54 -10.17
C THR A 290 -33.79 -4.73 -11.66
N VAL A 291 -33.19 -3.71 -12.29
CA VAL A 291 -32.36 -3.87 -13.49
C VAL A 291 -31.07 -3.09 -13.25
N ALA A 292 -29.96 -3.83 -13.24
CA ALA A 292 -28.60 -3.33 -13.13
C ALA A 292 -28.29 -2.33 -14.26
N ASN A 293 -28.42 -1.03 -13.95
CA ASN A 293 -27.74 0.12 -14.53
C ASN A 293 -28.42 1.37 -13.95
N GLU A 294 -28.32 1.57 -12.63
CA GLU A 294 -28.77 2.82 -12.02
C GLU A 294 -27.83 3.96 -12.46
N ILE A 295 -28.29 4.71 -13.45
CA ILE A 295 -27.79 6.03 -13.80
C ILE A 295 -27.77 6.85 -12.51
N LEU A 296 -26.58 7.30 -12.09
CA LEU A 296 -26.41 8.14 -10.90
C LEU A 296 -27.43 9.28 -10.93
N SER A 297 -28.37 9.29 -9.98
CA SER A 297 -29.43 10.28 -9.98
C SER A 297 -28.82 11.69 -9.88
N PRO A 298 -29.39 12.70 -10.56
CA PRO A 298 -28.78 14.04 -10.64
C PRO A 298 -28.60 14.68 -9.26
N LYS A 299 -29.48 14.36 -8.30
CA LYS A 299 -29.36 14.81 -6.90
C LYS A 299 -28.14 14.18 -6.19
N LYS A 300 -27.85 12.89 -6.43
CA LYS A 300 -26.69 12.21 -5.85
C LYS A 300 -25.38 12.74 -6.44
N LEU A 301 -25.33 12.99 -7.75
CA LEU A 301 -24.18 13.61 -8.40
C LEU A 301 -23.86 14.99 -7.80
N GLN A 302 -24.88 15.83 -7.60
CA GLN A 302 -24.71 17.14 -6.98
C GLN A 302 -24.15 17.07 -5.56
N LEU A 303 -24.52 16.06 -4.77
CA LEU A 303 -24.00 15.84 -3.42
C LEU A 303 -22.52 15.42 -3.45
N VAL A 304 -22.18 14.44 -4.29
CA VAL A 304 -20.79 13.96 -4.46
C VAL A 304 -19.88 15.12 -4.87
N ILE A 305 -20.33 15.96 -5.80
CA ILE A 305 -19.57 17.14 -6.24
C ILE A 305 -19.45 18.19 -5.14
N THR A 306 -20.47 18.34 -4.28
CA THR A 306 -20.37 19.24 -3.12
C THR A 306 -19.28 18.77 -2.16
N ASN A 307 -19.28 17.47 -1.83
CA ASN A 307 -18.26 16.86 -0.97
C ASN A 307 -16.86 16.93 -1.61
N LEU A 308 -16.77 16.77 -2.94
CA LEU A 308 -15.53 16.90 -3.70
C LEU A 308 -14.97 18.33 -3.59
N ILE A 309 -15.81 19.35 -3.76
CA ILE A 309 -15.43 20.76 -3.60
C ILE A 309 -14.96 21.04 -2.17
N GLU A 310 -15.67 20.54 -1.16
CA GLU A 310 -15.26 20.69 0.24
C GLU A 310 -13.89 20.06 0.50
N ARG A 311 -13.62 18.87 -0.05
CA ARG A 311 -12.34 18.20 0.10
C ARG A 311 -11.22 18.94 -0.64
N LEU A 312 -11.48 19.45 -1.84
CA LEU A 312 -10.55 20.30 -2.58
C LEU A 312 -10.23 21.61 -1.83
N LEU A 313 -11.19 22.18 -1.09
CA LEU A 313 -10.98 23.36 -0.25
C LEU A 313 -10.12 23.04 0.99
N ILE A 314 -10.39 21.91 1.65
CA ILE A 314 -9.63 21.44 2.83
C ILE A 314 -8.18 21.13 2.44
N ASP A 315 -7.99 20.38 1.35
CA ASP A 315 -6.67 20.03 0.83
C ASP A 315 -5.95 21.26 0.24
N GLY A 316 -6.70 22.32 -0.11
CA GLY A 316 -6.15 23.58 -0.59
C GLY A 316 -5.81 23.59 -2.08
N TRP A 317 -6.45 22.73 -2.88
CA TRP A 317 -6.31 22.76 -4.35
C TRP A 317 -7.09 23.92 -4.99
N ILE A 318 -8.17 24.33 -4.32
CA ILE A 318 -9.03 25.44 -4.75
C ILE A 318 -9.26 26.40 -3.58
N PHE A 319 -9.59 27.66 -3.88
CA PHE A 319 -10.08 28.63 -2.90
C PHE A 319 -11.26 29.44 -3.45
N PRO A 320 -12.16 29.96 -2.59
CA PRO A 320 -13.29 30.76 -3.04
C PRO A 320 -12.83 32.06 -3.71
N ALA A 321 -13.38 32.36 -4.89
CA ALA A 321 -13.14 33.65 -5.54
C ALA A 321 -14.10 34.71 -4.98
N THR A 322 -13.70 35.99 -5.06
CA THR A 322 -14.52 37.12 -4.58
C THR A 322 -15.68 37.48 -5.51
N GLN A 323 -15.60 37.12 -6.80
CA GLN A 323 -16.61 37.43 -7.81
C GLN A 323 -17.51 36.22 -8.06
N SER A 324 -18.81 36.33 -7.83
CA SER A 324 -19.78 35.31 -8.24
C SER A 324 -20.14 35.46 -9.72
N ILE A 325 -20.26 34.35 -10.44
CA ILE A 325 -20.71 34.33 -11.84
C ILE A 325 -22.18 33.89 -11.83
N GLY A 326 -23.09 34.75 -12.32
CA GLY A 326 -24.52 34.45 -12.38
C GLY A 326 -25.15 34.12 -11.02
N GLY A 327 -24.63 34.69 -9.92
CA GLY A 327 -25.08 34.39 -8.55
C GLY A 327 -24.56 33.07 -7.97
N MET A 328 -23.76 32.31 -8.72
CA MET A 328 -23.14 31.06 -8.25
C MET A 328 -21.77 31.33 -7.61
N LYS A 329 -21.46 30.55 -6.57
CA LYS A 329 -20.12 30.54 -5.96
C LYS A 329 -19.10 30.00 -6.94
N THR A 330 -18.01 30.73 -7.07
CA THR A 330 -16.88 30.46 -7.95
C THR A 330 -15.67 30.09 -7.12
N TYR A 331 -14.82 29.24 -7.68
CA TYR A 331 -13.60 28.78 -7.03
C TYR A 331 -12.44 28.97 -8.00
N CYS A 332 -11.32 29.47 -7.49
CA CYS A 332 -10.08 29.59 -8.23
C CYS A 332 -9.19 28.38 -7.98
N VAL A 333 -8.59 27.85 -9.05
CA VAL A 333 -7.59 26.79 -8.96
C VAL A 333 -6.24 27.40 -8.61
N VAL A 334 -5.61 26.88 -7.57
CA VAL A 334 -4.40 27.47 -6.98
C VAL A 334 -3.23 27.45 -7.96
N LYS A 335 -2.97 26.29 -8.59
CA LYS A 335 -1.78 26.06 -9.43
C LYS A 335 -1.79 26.86 -10.73
N GLU A 336 -2.96 27.06 -11.34
CA GLU A 336 -3.09 27.74 -12.63
C GLU A 336 -3.15 29.28 -12.51
N ASN A 337 -3.29 29.81 -11.29
CA ASN A 337 -3.36 31.25 -11.07
C ASN A 337 -1.95 31.88 -11.07
N ARG A 338 -1.47 32.22 -12.26
CA ARG A 338 -0.15 32.87 -12.46
C ARG A 338 -0.01 34.20 -11.71
N ASN A 339 -1.10 34.94 -11.56
CA ASN A 339 -1.08 36.22 -10.85
C ASN A 339 -0.82 36.00 -9.36
N LEU A 340 -1.45 34.99 -8.76
CA LEU A 340 -1.19 34.59 -7.38
C LEU A 340 0.23 34.06 -7.19
N LEU A 341 0.73 33.26 -8.14
CA LEU A 341 2.09 32.72 -8.10
C LEU A 341 3.15 33.84 -8.15
N ASN A 342 2.98 34.80 -9.07
CA ASN A 342 3.86 35.96 -9.20
C ASN A 342 3.79 36.85 -7.96
N ALA A 343 2.60 37.11 -7.43
CA ALA A 343 2.39 37.86 -6.19
C ALA A 343 3.14 37.24 -4.99
N VAL A 344 3.06 35.92 -4.82
CA VAL A 344 3.80 35.20 -3.76
C VAL A 344 5.30 35.34 -3.97
N TYR A 345 5.78 35.17 -5.20
CA TYR A 345 7.20 35.29 -5.53
C TYR A 345 7.75 36.71 -5.31
N GLU A 346 7.04 37.74 -5.75
CA GLU A 346 7.41 39.15 -5.51
C GLU A 346 7.46 39.48 -4.02
N LEU A 347 6.54 38.92 -3.23
CA LEU A 347 6.50 39.12 -1.79
C LEU A 347 7.72 38.49 -1.09
N VAL A 348 8.13 37.30 -1.51
CA VAL A 348 9.34 36.64 -1.00
C VAL A 348 10.59 37.37 -1.49
N SER A 349 10.63 37.81 -2.74
CA SER A 349 11.80 38.48 -3.34
C SER A 349 12.03 39.91 -2.82
N SER A 350 10.96 40.65 -2.52
CA SER A 350 11.03 42.04 -2.04
C SER A 350 11.54 42.20 -0.61
N GLN A 351 11.61 41.12 0.17
CA GLN A 351 12.07 41.15 1.56
C GLN A 351 13.61 41.10 1.70
N GLY A 352 14.34 40.93 0.58
CA GLY A 352 15.80 40.90 0.52
C GLY A 352 16.39 39.50 0.80
N VAL A 353 17.60 39.27 0.31
CA VAL A 353 18.28 37.94 0.25
C VAL A 353 18.46 37.27 1.62
N ASP A 354 18.51 38.05 2.71
CA ASP A 354 18.84 37.55 4.05
C ASP A 354 17.65 37.37 5.02
N LYS A 355 16.42 37.78 4.63
CA LYS A 355 15.26 37.70 5.54
C LYS A 355 14.39 36.48 5.27
N GLU A 356 14.17 35.69 6.32
CA GLU A 356 13.27 34.55 6.32
C GLU A 356 11.83 35.00 6.48
N LEU A 357 10.95 34.53 5.58
CA LEU A 357 9.51 34.72 5.75
C LEU A 357 8.86 33.44 6.24
N SER A 358 8.18 33.56 7.39
CA SER A 358 7.31 32.51 7.89
C SER A 358 6.06 32.37 7.00
N LEU A 359 5.58 31.15 6.87
CA LEU A 359 4.37 30.83 6.11
C LEU A 359 3.16 31.68 6.53
N HIS A 360 3.01 31.97 7.83
CA HIS A 360 1.93 32.80 8.35
C HIS A 360 2.04 34.27 7.94
N ASN A 361 3.27 34.81 7.87
CA ASN A 361 3.49 36.18 7.44
C ASN A 361 3.22 36.35 5.94
N ILE A 362 3.58 35.34 5.13
CA ILE A 362 3.25 35.30 3.70
C ILE A 362 1.73 35.31 3.53
N LEU A 363 1.02 34.43 4.24
CA LEU A 363 -0.45 34.35 4.19
C LEU A 363 -1.12 35.66 4.62
N TYR A 364 -0.66 36.26 5.72
CA TYR A 364 -1.19 37.52 6.23
C TYR A 364 -1.01 38.66 5.22
N SER A 365 0.15 38.72 4.57
CA SER A 365 0.48 39.78 3.62
C SER A 365 -0.33 39.64 2.33
N ILE A 366 -0.49 38.42 1.81
CA ILE A 366 -1.33 38.13 0.62
C ILE A 366 -2.79 38.49 0.86
N ARG A 367 -3.32 38.25 2.06
CA ARG A 367 -4.71 38.58 2.40
C ARG A 367 -4.97 40.08 2.56
N ARG A 368 -3.93 40.88 2.89
CA ARG A 368 -4.05 42.34 3.09
C ARG A 368 -3.66 43.16 1.87
N GLN A 369 -2.77 42.66 1.02
CA GLN A 369 -2.33 43.37 -0.17
C GLN A 369 -3.37 43.26 -1.28
N SER A 370 -3.78 44.41 -1.80
CA SER A 370 -4.46 44.51 -3.09
C SER A 370 -3.40 44.51 -4.19
N PHE A 371 -3.35 43.44 -4.98
CA PHE A 371 -2.46 43.36 -6.13
C PHE A 371 -3.01 44.21 -7.30
N PRO A 372 -2.16 44.60 -8.27
CA PRO A 372 -2.49 45.60 -9.31
C PRO A 372 -3.78 45.30 -10.11
N ASP A 373 -4.18 44.03 -10.20
CA ASP A 373 -5.34 43.56 -10.98
C ASP A 373 -6.66 43.50 -10.19
N ASN A 374 -6.79 44.18 -9.03
CA ASN A 374 -7.95 44.10 -8.13
C ASN A 374 -8.28 42.66 -7.63
N SER A 375 -7.34 41.72 -7.73
CA SER A 375 -7.49 40.36 -7.23
C SER A 375 -7.32 40.33 -5.72
N GLN A 376 -8.44 40.25 -5.01
CA GLN A 376 -8.46 40.04 -3.56
C GLN A 376 -8.33 38.55 -3.23
N PHE A 377 -7.16 38.12 -2.74
CA PHE A 377 -6.90 36.74 -2.32
C PHE A 377 -7.25 36.48 -0.85
N THR A 378 -8.29 37.16 -0.35
CA THR A 378 -8.70 37.18 1.06
C THR A 378 -9.05 35.80 1.61
N HIS A 379 -9.54 34.89 0.75
CA HIS A 379 -10.03 33.57 1.13
C HIS A 379 -9.02 32.42 0.93
N ILE A 380 -7.76 32.72 0.59
CA ILE A 380 -6.76 31.67 0.41
C ILE A 380 -6.49 30.92 1.72
N THR A 381 -6.45 29.59 1.67
CA THR A 381 -6.19 28.74 2.84
C THR A 381 -4.68 28.50 3.02
N LEU A 382 -4.30 28.06 4.21
CA LEU A 382 -2.90 27.74 4.53
C LEU A 382 -2.38 26.57 3.68
N ASN A 383 -3.22 25.57 3.43
CA ASN A 383 -2.86 24.42 2.58
C ASN A 383 -2.70 24.82 1.11
N ALA A 384 -3.54 25.74 0.61
CA ALA A 384 -3.37 26.32 -0.73
C ALA A 384 -2.03 27.04 -0.88
N LEU A 385 -1.62 27.82 0.13
CA LEU A 385 -0.32 28.47 0.13
C LEU A 385 0.84 27.46 0.13
N LYS A 386 0.72 26.34 0.88
CA LYS A 386 1.73 25.27 0.85
C LYS A 386 1.88 24.66 -0.54
N HIS A 387 0.78 24.41 -1.25
CA HIS A 387 0.84 23.89 -2.61
C HIS A 387 1.55 24.84 -3.59
N LEU A 388 1.36 26.16 -3.45
CA LEU A 388 2.09 27.15 -4.24
C LEU A 388 3.58 27.18 -3.93
N LEU A 389 3.93 27.15 -2.65
CA LEU A 389 5.33 27.20 -2.22
C LEU A 389 6.08 25.94 -2.68
N ASN A 390 5.47 24.76 -2.55
CA ASN A 390 6.04 23.53 -3.10
C ASN A 390 6.22 23.59 -4.63
N HIS A 391 5.31 24.27 -5.33
CA HIS A 391 5.44 24.47 -6.77
C HIS A 391 6.60 25.43 -7.11
N LEU A 392 6.74 26.56 -6.41
CA LEU A 392 7.85 27.49 -6.58
C LEU A 392 9.20 26.87 -6.21
N GLU A 393 9.24 26.01 -5.19
CA GLU A 393 10.42 25.23 -4.79
C GLU A 393 10.80 24.22 -5.88
N SER A 394 9.83 23.53 -6.49
CA SER A 394 10.09 22.64 -7.62
C SER A 394 10.65 23.35 -8.85
N GLU A 395 10.32 24.64 -9.03
CA GLU A 395 10.88 25.50 -10.09
C GLU A 395 12.20 26.17 -9.67
N SER A 396 12.75 25.84 -8.51
CA SER A 396 13.98 26.45 -7.97
C SER A 396 13.91 27.98 -7.83
N ARG A 397 12.72 28.55 -7.64
CA ARG A 397 12.55 30.01 -7.44
C ARG A 397 12.67 30.42 -5.98
N ILE A 398 12.37 29.50 -5.07
CA ILE A 398 12.47 29.69 -3.61
C ILE A 398 13.09 28.43 -3.00
N PHE A 399 13.68 28.55 -1.81
CA PHE A 399 14.13 27.40 -1.02
C PHE A 399 13.65 27.50 0.42
N GLN A 400 13.40 26.34 1.01
CA GLN A 400 13.06 26.21 2.42
C GLN A 400 14.34 26.19 3.27
N SER A 401 14.49 27.16 4.17
CA SER A 401 15.66 27.26 5.06
C SER A 401 15.42 26.54 6.39
N ASN A 402 14.22 26.67 6.94
CA ASN A 402 13.72 25.98 8.13
C ASN A 402 12.27 25.54 7.88
N SER A 403 11.74 24.62 8.68
CA SER A 403 10.36 24.15 8.52
C SER A 403 9.36 25.32 8.57
N GLY A 404 8.72 25.60 7.43
CA GLY A 404 7.77 26.70 7.27
C GLY A 404 8.37 28.10 7.07
N CYS A 405 9.69 28.22 6.83
CA CYS A 405 10.36 29.48 6.50
C CYS A 405 11.01 29.43 5.10
N TYR A 406 10.72 30.44 4.28
CA TYR A 406 11.10 30.46 2.86
C TYR A 406 11.98 31.66 2.52
N LYS A 407 12.90 31.47 1.57
CA LYS A 407 13.78 32.49 0.97
C LYS A 407 13.71 32.41 -0.56
N ALA A 408 13.95 33.53 -1.23
CA ALA A 408 14.16 33.53 -2.68
C ALA A 408 15.51 32.87 -3.01
N ALA A 409 15.54 32.09 -4.09
CA ALA A 409 16.74 31.38 -4.56
C ALA A 409 17.77 32.30 -5.23
#